data_AF-F9Q335-F1
#
_entry.id   AF-F9Q335-F1
#
_cell.length_a   1.000
_cell.length_b   1.000
_cell.length_c   1.000
_cell.angle_alpha   90.00
_cell.angle_beta   90.00
_cell.angle_gamma   90.00
#
_symmetry.space_group_name_H-M   'P 1'
#
loop_
_entity.id
_entity.type
_entity.pdbx_description
1 polymer ?
#
loop_
_entity_poly.entity_id
_entity_poly.type
_entity_poly.pdbx_seq_one_letter_code
_entity_poly.pdbx_strand_id
1 'polypeptide(L)'
;MRVLKNYLYNLSYQLLVIVLPVITTPYITRVFSSDDLGSYGYYNSIVTYFILLATLGVANYGTKEISGHRKEVEKTFWGIYSLQVLSTCLAVILYIIVCLLVPSMNNPIAYILGFSLLSRGFDISWLFQGLEDFKKITARNTMVKLLGVVSIFLFVKKPSDLYLYIILLVAYDLLGQLSMWLPAREHIRKPHLDIAYAKEHIKPVILLFLPQIAISLYITLDRTMLGALSSTKDVGIYDQALKLLNILLTLVTSLGSVMLPRVSNLLSSGNQKAVNKLHEMSFLVYNLVIFPMIAGILIVNKDFVNFS
;
A
#
# COMPACT_ATOMS: atom_id res chain seq x y z
N MET A 1 15.46 -21.21 -2.21
CA MET A 1 14.93 -20.86 -0.87
C MET A 1 14.80 -19.35 -0.58
N ARG A 2 15.49 -18.43 -1.29
CA ARG A 2 15.36 -16.97 -1.06
C ARG A 2 13.97 -16.41 -1.39
N VAL A 3 13.37 -16.83 -2.51
CA VAL A 3 12.02 -16.40 -2.94
C VAL A 3 10.96 -16.78 -1.92
N LEU A 4 10.93 -18.05 -1.46
CA LEU A 4 9.97 -18.51 -0.45
C LEU A 4 10.11 -17.73 0.86
N LYS A 5 11.34 -17.47 1.31
CA LYS A 5 11.60 -16.68 2.52
C LYS A 5 11.04 -15.26 2.40
N ASN A 6 11.30 -14.60 1.27
CA ASN A 6 10.80 -13.25 1.01
C ASN A 6 9.27 -13.23 0.85
N TYR A 7 8.71 -14.27 0.24
CA TYR A 7 7.26 -14.47 0.15
C TYR A 7 6.64 -14.57 1.54
N LEU A 8 7.20 -15.40 2.44
CA LEU A 8 6.70 -15.52 3.81
C LEU A 8 6.80 -14.20 4.57
N TYR A 9 7.89 -13.43 4.41
CA TYR A 9 7.98 -12.10 5.02
C TYR A 9 6.93 -11.13 4.49
N ASN A 10 6.78 -11.02 3.17
CA ASN A 10 5.78 -10.13 2.59
C ASN A 10 4.36 -10.57 3.00
N LEU A 11 4.07 -11.86 2.91
CA LEU A 11 2.77 -12.42 3.29
C LEU A 11 2.45 -12.16 4.77
N SER A 12 3.41 -12.40 5.67
CA SER A 12 3.21 -12.15 7.11
C SER A 12 2.91 -10.67 7.38
N TYR A 13 3.57 -9.75 6.67
CA TYR A 13 3.29 -8.33 6.79
C TYR A 13 1.89 -7.98 6.27
N GLN A 14 1.50 -8.49 5.10
CA GLN A 14 0.18 -8.23 4.53
C GLN A 14 -0.94 -8.79 5.41
N LEU A 15 -0.79 -10.00 5.93
CA LEU A 15 -1.73 -10.58 6.90
C LEU A 15 -1.84 -9.73 8.18
N LEU A 16 -0.71 -9.23 8.69
CA LEU A 16 -0.74 -8.31 9.83
C LEU A 16 -1.52 -7.04 9.52
N VAL A 17 -1.32 -6.45 8.34
CA VAL A 17 -2.08 -5.25 7.93
C VAL A 17 -3.58 -5.52 7.81
N ILE A 18 -3.99 -6.72 7.45
CA ILE A 18 -5.40 -7.15 7.39
C ILE A 18 -5.97 -7.42 8.79
N VAL A 19 -5.23 -8.13 9.64
CA VAL A 19 -5.70 -8.58 10.95
C VAL A 19 -5.80 -7.41 11.93
N LEU A 20 -4.89 -6.43 11.87
CA LEU A 20 -4.89 -5.31 12.82
C LEU A 20 -6.22 -4.51 12.83
N PRO A 21 -6.79 -4.09 11.69
CA PRO A 21 -8.13 -3.49 11.64
C PRO A 21 -9.22 -4.36 12.26
N VAL A 22 -9.19 -5.69 12.07
CA VAL A 22 -10.18 -6.59 12.68
C VAL A 22 -10.13 -6.52 14.21
N ILE A 23 -8.94 -6.29 14.78
CA ILE A 23 -8.74 -6.13 16.23
C ILE A 23 -9.08 -4.70 16.68
N THR A 24 -8.67 -3.68 15.94
CA THR A 24 -8.83 -2.28 16.36
C THR A 24 -10.21 -1.71 16.08
N THR A 25 -10.87 -2.11 14.99
CA THR A 25 -12.19 -1.58 14.61
C THR A 25 -13.24 -1.78 15.70
N PRO A 26 -13.42 -2.98 16.31
CA PRO A 26 -14.40 -3.17 17.39
C PRO A 26 -14.16 -2.29 18.63
N TYR A 27 -12.90 -1.91 18.88
CA TYR A 27 -12.55 -0.99 19.95
C TYR A 27 -12.91 0.45 19.58
N ILE A 28 -12.49 0.88 18.40
CA ILE A 28 -12.67 2.25 17.91
C ILE A 28 -14.16 2.59 17.69
N THR A 29 -14.97 1.63 17.25
CA THR A 29 -16.43 1.80 17.12
C THR A 29 -17.18 1.86 18.46
N ARG A 30 -16.55 1.48 19.57
CA ARG A 30 -17.09 1.68 20.93
C ARG A 30 -16.70 3.02 21.53
N VAL A 31 -15.57 3.59 21.09
CA VAL A 31 -15.05 4.87 21.61
C VAL A 31 -15.63 6.06 20.85
N PHE A 32 -15.75 5.95 19.53
CA PHE A 32 -16.22 7.03 18.66
C PHE A 32 -17.63 6.78 18.14
N SER A 33 -18.35 7.87 17.89
CA SER A 33 -19.68 7.81 17.27
C SER A 33 -19.60 7.47 15.78
N SER A 34 -20.74 7.14 15.18
CA SER A 34 -20.86 6.98 13.72
C SER A 34 -20.47 8.25 12.96
N ASP A 35 -20.77 9.42 13.53
CA ASP A 35 -20.51 10.71 12.89
C ASP A 35 -19.00 11.04 12.91
N ASP A 36 -18.32 10.75 14.02
CA ASP A 36 -16.86 10.90 14.15
C ASP A 36 -16.11 10.05 13.11
N LEU A 37 -16.50 8.77 13.02
CA LEU A 37 -15.90 7.82 12.08
C LEU A 37 -16.30 8.14 10.63
N GLY A 38 -17.51 8.66 10.42
CA GLY A 38 -17.98 9.16 9.13
C GLY A 38 -17.15 10.35 8.65
N SER A 39 -16.86 11.30 9.53
CA SER A 39 -16.00 12.46 9.23
C SER A 39 -14.58 12.03 8.89
N TYR A 40 -13.97 11.15 9.71
CA TYR A 40 -12.67 10.55 9.39
C TYR A 40 -12.68 9.86 8.02
N GLY A 41 -13.68 9.01 7.76
CA GLY A 41 -13.81 8.28 6.50
C GLY A 41 -13.93 9.19 5.28
N TYR A 42 -14.72 10.27 5.40
CA TYR A 42 -14.89 11.26 4.34
C TYR A 42 -13.55 11.92 3.97
N TYR A 43 -12.85 12.53 4.94
CA TYR A 43 -11.58 13.21 4.66
C TYR A 43 -10.47 12.23 4.25
N ASN A 44 -10.44 11.02 4.82
CA ASN A 44 -9.48 9.98 4.44
C ASN A 44 -9.68 9.54 2.99
N SER A 45 -10.93 9.47 2.51
CA SER A 45 -11.20 9.13 1.10
C SER A 45 -10.65 10.20 0.16
N ILE A 46 -10.80 11.49 0.51
CA ILE A 46 -10.24 12.60 -0.26
C ILE A 46 -8.71 12.52 -0.31
N VAL A 47 -8.06 12.41 0.86
CA VAL A 47 -6.59 12.30 0.94
C VAL A 47 -6.05 11.08 0.17
N THR A 48 -6.79 9.98 0.13
CA THR A 48 -6.40 8.77 -0.61
C THR A 48 -6.21 9.03 -2.10
N TYR A 49 -7.00 9.91 -2.74
CA TYR A 49 -6.78 10.30 -4.14
C TYR A 49 -5.46 11.04 -4.33
N PHE A 50 -5.08 11.90 -3.37
CA PHE A 50 -3.80 12.60 -3.40
C PHE A 50 -2.63 11.66 -3.06
N ILE A 51 -2.83 10.64 -2.23
CA ILE A 51 -1.84 9.57 -2.00
C ILE A 51 -1.57 8.80 -3.31
N LEU A 52 -2.62 8.51 -4.09
CA LEU A 52 -2.47 7.87 -5.40
C LEU A 52 -1.62 8.76 -6.33
N LEU A 53 -1.89 10.06 -6.33
CA LEU A 53 -1.09 11.04 -7.08
C LEU A 53 0.35 11.18 -6.57
N ALA A 54 0.59 11.11 -5.26
CA ALA A 54 1.92 11.23 -4.66
C ALA A 54 2.81 10.00 -4.92
N THR A 55 2.20 8.85 -5.18
CA THR A 55 2.90 7.58 -5.37
C THR A 55 3.16 7.24 -6.83
N LEU A 56 2.37 7.74 -7.80
CA LEU A 56 2.51 7.56 -9.27
C LEU A 56 2.95 6.15 -9.75
N GLY A 57 2.72 5.07 -9.00
CA GLY A 57 3.27 3.75 -9.34
C GLY A 57 4.81 3.62 -9.18
N VAL A 58 5.47 4.59 -8.54
CA VAL A 58 6.91 4.59 -8.23
C VAL A 58 7.33 3.33 -7.50
N ALA A 59 6.51 2.79 -6.60
CA ALA A 59 6.86 1.59 -5.85
C ALA A 59 7.17 0.38 -6.78
N ASN A 60 6.33 0.14 -7.79
CA ASN A 60 6.51 -0.96 -8.74
C ASN A 60 7.69 -0.69 -9.69
N TYR A 61 7.77 0.54 -10.20
CA TYR A 61 8.85 0.94 -11.10
C TYR A 61 10.22 0.91 -10.42
N GLY A 62 10.33 1.53 -9.24
CA GLY A 62 11.53 1.55 -8.41
C GLY A 62 12.01 0.15 -8.06
N THR A 63 11.10 -0.74 -7.66
CA THR A 63 11.45 -2.15 -7.39
C THR A 63 12.03 -2.83 -8.63
N LYS A 64 11.43 -2.61 -9.81
CA LYS A 64 11.91 -3.16 -11.08
C LYS A 64 13.30 -2.63 -11.45
N GLU A 65 13.49 -1.32 -11.43
CA GLU A 65 14.73 -0.65 -11.84
C GLU A 65 15.89 -0.95 -10.90
N ILE A 66 15.68 -0.87 -9.58
CA ILE A 66 16.73 -1.21 -8.59
C ILE A 66 17.17 -2.66 -8.73
N SER A 67 16.21 -3.57 -8.99
CA SER A 67 16.55 -4.97 -9.17
C SER A 67 17.27 -5.24 -10.49
N GLY A 68 16.94 -4.48 -11.55
CA GLY A 68 17.61 -4.57 -12.84
C GLY A 68 19.04 -4.00 -12.82
N HIS A 69 19.27 -2.91 -12.07
CA HIS A 69 20.50 -2.12 -12.05
C HIS A 69 21.29 -2.23 -10.73
N ARG A 70 21.55 -3.45 -10.25
CA ARG A 70 22.22 -3.69 -8.94
C ARG A 70 23.62 -3.08 -8.79
N LYS A 71 24.29 -2.74 -9.89
CA LYS A 71 25.62 -2.10 -9.85
C LYS A 71 25.55 -0.58 -9.64
N GLU A 72 24.41 0.05 -9.94
CA GLU A 72 24.23 1.51 -9.95
C GLU A 72 23.05 1.95 -9.05
N VAL A 73 22.82 1.19 -7.96
CA VAL A 73 21.70 1.39 -7.02
C VAL A 73 21.58 2.84 -6.54
N GLU A 74 22.71 3.50 -6.24
CA GLU A 74 22.73 4.90 -5.79
C GLU A 74 22.12 5.85 -6.83
N LYS A 75 22.60 5.81 -8.08
CA LYS A 75 22.13 6.66 -9.17
C LYS A 75 20.66 6.40 -9.50
N THR A 76 20.30 5.13 -9.64
CA THR A 76 18.92 4.70 -9.91
C THR A 76 17.97 5.11 -8.78
N PHE A 77 18.38 4.95 -7.53
CA PHE A 77 17.59 5.35 -6.37
C PHE A 77 17.32 6.86 -6.40
N TRP A 78 18.35 7.68 -6.56
CA TRP A 78 18.22 9.13 -6.50
C TRP A 78 17.41 9.71 -7.67
N GLY A 79 17.51 9.14 -8.88
CA GLY A 79 16.66 9.54 -10.01
C GLY A 79 15.17 9.26 -9.76
N ILE A 80 14.86 8.05 -9.29
CA ILE A 80 13.48 7.63 -9.02
C ILE A 80 12.91 8.34 -7.78
N TYR A 81 13.71 8.51 -6.74
CA TYR A 81 13.31 9.24 -5.54
C TYR A 81 13.08 10.72 -5.80
N SER A 82 13.87 11.35 -6.69
CA SER A 82 13.62 12.73 -7.13
C SER A 82 12.25 12.87 -7.78
N LEU A 83 11.85 11.90 -8.61
CA LEU A 83 10.51 11.86 -9.20
C LEU A 83 9.41 11.68 -8.13
N GLN A 84 9.63 10.82 -7.14
CA GLN A 84 8.72 10.62 -6.00
C GLN A 84 8.53 11.90 -5.19
N VAL A 85 9.62 12.63 -4.91
CA VAL A 85 9.58 13.92 -4.20
C VAL A 85 8.82 14.95 -5.04
N LEU A 86 9.09 15.06 -6.33
CA LEU A 86 8.36 15.98 -7.22
C LEU A 86 6.86 15.69 -7.26
N SER A 87 6.50 14.41 -7.39
CA SER A 87 5.11 13.94 -7.39
C SER A 87 4.41 14.20 -6.05
N THR A 88 5.10 13.95 -4.94
CA THR A 88 4.57 14.22 -3.60
C THR A 88 4.40 15.71 -3.36
N CYS A 89 5.37 16.53 -3.74
CA CYS A 89 5.26 17.99 -3.67
C CYS A 89 4.07 18.51 -4.48
N LEU A 90 3.88 18.01 -5.70
CA LEU A 90 2.71 18.34 -6.52
C LEU A 90 1.40 17.95 -5.82
N ALA A 91 1.32 16.73 -5.29
CA ALA A 91 0.15 16.26 -4.57
C ALA A 91 -0.16 17.09 -3.32
N VAL A 92 0.85 17.46 -2.54
CA VAL A 92 0.71 18.33 -1.36
C VAL A 92 0.24 19.72 -1.75
N ILE A 93 0.82 20.33 -2.79
CA ILE A 93 0.41 21.66 -3.27
C ILE A 93 -1.05 21.64 -3.71
N LEU A 94 -1.45 20.65 -4.52
CA LEU A 94 -2.84 20.51 -4.95
C LEU A 94 -3.78 20.25 -3.78
N TYR A 95 -3.36 19.45 -2.79
CA TYR A 95 -4.15 19.21 -1.59
C TYR A 95 -4.37 20.48 -0.77
N ILE A 96 -3.33 21.29 -0.58
CA ILE A 96 -3.43 22.59 0.11
C ILE A 96 -4.38 23.51 -0.65
N ILE A 97 -4.27 23.60 -1.99
CA ILE A 97 -5.18 24.41 -2.82
C ILE A 97 -6.63 23.96 -2.59
N VAL A 98 -6.90 22.66 -2.60
CA VAL A 98 -8.25 22.12 -2.33
C VAL A 98 -8.71 22.48 -0.92
N CYS A 99 -7.84 22.40 0.09
CA CYS A 99 -8.19 22.78 1.45
C CYS A 99 -8.55 24.26 1.60
N LEU A 100 -7.92 25.14 0.81
CA LEU A 100 -8.18 26.58 0.83
C LEU A 100 -9.42 26.98 0.02
N LEU A 101 -9.68 26.31 -1.11
CA LEU A 101 -10.77 26.66 -2.02
C LEU A 101 -12.11 26.02 -1.66
N VAL A 102 -12.10 24.87 -0.97
CA VAL A 102 -13.30 24.11 -0.65
C VAL A 102 -13.66 24.33 0.83
N PRO A 103 -14.76 25.04 1.16
CA PRO A 103 -15.11 25.33 2.55
C PRO A 103 -15.27 24.11 3.44
N SER A 104 -15.77 22.99 2.88
CA SER A 104 -15.91 21.72 3.62
C SER A 104 -14.58 21.08 4.01
N MET A 105 -13.47 21.50 3.41
CA MET A 105 -12.11 21.04 3.73
C MET A 105 -11.44 21.88 4.81
N ASN A 106 -12.06 22.98 5.27
CA ASN A 106 -11.56 23.76 6.39
C ASN A 106 -11.89 23.06 7.74
N ASN A 107 -11.35 21.86 7.91
CA ASN A 107 -11.55 21.00 9.06
C ASN A 107 -10.19 20.47 9.56
N PRO A 108 -9.92 20.49 10.88
CA PRO A 108 -8.67 19.97 11.44
C PRO A 108 -8.35 18.53 11.03
N ILE A 109 -9.36 17.67 10.86
CA ILE A 109 -9.19 16.28 10.40
C ILE A 109 -8.54 16.24 9.02
N ALA A 110 -9.00 17.09 8.09
CA ALA A 110 -8.45 17.19 6.75
C ALA A 110 -6.95 17.57 6.78
N TYR A 111 -6.59 18.54 7.62
CA TYR A 111 -5.20 18.98 7.75
C TYR A 111 -4.30 17.88 8.33
N ILE A 112 -4.74 17.20 9.40
CA ILE A 112 -3.99 16.11 10.03
C ILE A 112 -3.79 14.97 9.02
N LEU A 113 -4.84 14.56 8.31
CA LEU A 113 -4.72 13.51 7.30
C LEU A 113 -3.85 13.92 6.12
N GLY A 114 -3.82 15.21 5.75
CA GLY A 114 -2.92 15.74 4.74
C GLY A 114 -1.43 15.45 5.02
N PHE A 115 -1.03 15.38 6.29
CA PHE A 115 0.35 14.99 6.66
C PHE A 115 0.70 13.56 6.24
N SER A 116 -0.27 12.67 6.00
CA SER A 116 0.00 11.32 5.47
C SER A 116 0.62 11.34 4.07
N LEU A 117 0.48 12.44 3.30
CA LEU A 117 1.17 12.63 2.03
C LEU A 117 2.69 12.67 2.23
N LEU A 118 3.18 13.23 3.35
CA LEU A 118 4.60 13.20 3.66
C LEU A 118 5.09 11.78 3.86
N SER A 119 4.31 10.92 4.53
CA SER A 119 4.65 9.50 4.68
C SER A 119 4.90 8.86 3.31
N ARG A 120 4.08 9.16 2.30
CA ARG A 120 4.27 8.66 0.93
C ARG A 120 5.52 9.22 0.27
N GLY A 121 5.85 10.50 0.50
CA GLY A 121 7.11 11.09 0.04
C GLY A 121 8.35 10.39 0.60
N PHE A 122 8.29 9.92 1.85
CA PHE A 122 9.40 9.23 2.52
C PHE A 122 9.39 7.71 2.34
N ASP A 123 8.40 7.12 1.66
CA ASP A 123 8.33 5.67 1.47
C ASP A 123 9.41 5.20 0.48
N ILE A 124 10.44 4.55 1.02
CA ILE A 124 11.54 3.95 0.25
C ILE A 124 11.50 2.42 0.31
N SER A 125 10.35 1.83 0.65
CA SER A 125 10.21 0.37 0.77
C SER A 125 10.60 -0.34 -0.53
N TRP A 126 10.37 0.30 -1.68
CA TRP A 126 10.72 -0.21 -3.02
C TRP A 126 12.22 -0.43 -3.23
N LEU A 127 13.10 0.32 -2.55
CA LEU A 127 14.54 0.07 -2.56
C LEU A 127 14.85 -1.33 -2.02
N PHE A 128 14.30 -1.65 -0.85
CA PHE A 128 14.52 -2.94 -0.19
C PHE A 128 13.80 -4.08 -0.91
N GLN A 129 12.64 -3.82 -1.53
CA GLN A 129 11.97 -4.82 -2.40
C GLN A 129 12.85 -5.14 -3.60
N GLY A 130 13.42 -4.13 -4.27
CA GLY A 130 14.35 -4.30 -5.40
C GLY A 130 15.62 -5.08 -5.04
N LEU A 131 16.13 -4.86 -3.82
CA LEU A 131 17.27 -5.59 -3.27
C LEU A 131 16.92 -6.99 -2.74
N GLU A 132 15.65 -7.40 -2.83
CA GLU A 132 15.12 -8.65 -2.27
C GLU A 132 15.36 -8.79 -0.74
N ASP A 133 15.31 -7.67 0.01
CA ASP A 133 15.44 -7.61 1.48
C ASP A 133 14.09 -7.28 2.14
N PHE A 134 13.13 -8.17 1.94
CA PHE A 134 11.78 -8.05 2.52
C PHE A 134 11.79 -8.17 4.05
N LYS A 135 12.82 -8.79 4.63
CA LYS A 135 12.96 -8.91 6.09
C LYS A 135 13.04 -7.53 6.75
N LYS A 136 13.86 -6.61 6.22
CA LYS A 136 13.99 -5.26 6.77
C LYS A 136 12.65 -4.51 6.75
N ILE A 137 11.92 -4.60 5.62
CA ILE A 137 10.59 -4.00 5.45
C ILE A 137 9.62 -4.56 6.48
N THR A 138 9.43 -5.89 6.47
CA THR A 138 8.46 -6.56 7.34
C THR A 138 8.76 -6.30 8.80
N ALA A 139 10.00 -6.45 9.25
CA ALA A 139 10.34 -6.30 10.67
C ALA A 139 10.09 -4.86 11.18
N ARG A 140 10.53 -3.85 10.43
CA ARG A 140 10.41 -2.44 10.84
C ARG A 140 8.96 -1.97 10.78
N ASN A 141 8.27 -2.21 9.67
CA ASN A 141 6.88 -1.79 9.53
C ASN A 141 5.96 -2.54 10.51
N THR A 142 6.21 -3.83 10.76
CA THR A 142 5.48 -4.58 11.79
C THR A 142 5.68 -3.98 13.17
N MET A 143 6.93 -3.70 13.56
CA MET A 143 7.24 -3.12 14.86
C MET A 143 6.52 -1.77 15.05
N VAL A 144 6.65 -0.87 14.08
CA VAL A 144 6.03 0.46 14.15
C VAL A 144 4.50 0.37 14.15
N LYS A 145 3.92 -0.52 13.34
CA LYS A 145 2.46 -0.68 13.26
C LYS A 145 1.86 -1.30 14.53
N LEU A 146 2.55 -2.26 15.13
CA LEU A 146 2.17 -2.82 16.43
C LEU A 146 2.26 -1.76 17.54
N LEU A 147 3.34 -0.96 17.57
CA LEU A 147 3.45 0.16 18.50
C LEU A 147 2.31 1.16 18.32
N GLY A 148 1.93 1.48 17.07
CA GLY A 148 0.80 2.35 16.79
C GLY A 148 -0.53 1.80 17.30
N VAL A 149 -0.78 0.51 17.08
CA VAL A 149 -1.99 -0.15 17.60
C VAL A 149 -2.01 -0.17 19.13
N VAL A 150 -0.89 -0.52 19.78
CA VAL A 150 -0.79 -0.47 21.24
C VAL A 150 -1.04 0.95 21.77
N SER A 151 -0.46 1.97 21.14
CA SER A 151 -0.69 3.37 21.51
C SER A 151 -2.15 3.79 21.36
N ILE A 152 -2.86 3.33 20.31
CA ILE A 152 -4.30 3.56 20.17
C ILE A 152 -5.05 2.96 21.36
N PHE A 153 -4.76 1.70 21.73
CA PHE A 153 -5.40 1.07 22.87
C PHE A 153 -5.04 1.72 24.21
N LEU A 154 -3.88 2.35 24.36
CA LEU A 154 -3.49 3.00 25.62
C LEU A 154 -4.07 4.41 25.74
N PHE A 155 -4.01 5.21 24.68
CA PHE A 155 -4.28 6.65 24.76
C PHE A 155 -5.66 7.08 24.27
N VAL A 156 -6.31 6.31 23.37
CA VAL A 156 -7.62 6.68 22.82
C VAL A 156 -8.71 6.06 23.67
N LYS A 157 -9.36 6.85 24.52
CA LYS A 157 -10.30 6.35 25.54
C LYS A 157 -11.66 7.03 25.52
N LYS A 158 -11.76 8.23 24.94
CA LYS A 158 -12.96 9.06 24.96
C LYS A 158 -13.29 9.55 23.55
N PRO A 159 -14.56 9.92 23.27
CA PRO A 159 -14.96 10.46 21.97
C PRO A 159 -14.16 11.71 21.54
N SER A 160 -13.72 12.53 22.51
CA SER A 160 -12.88 13.71 22.26
C SER A 160 -11.49 13.39 21.68
N ASP A 161 -11.05 12.14 21.76
CA ASP A 161 -9.71 11.72 21.37
C ASP A 161 -9.60 11.45 19.85
N LEU A 162 -10.60 11.85 19.05
CA LEU A 162 -10.64 11.61 17.61
C LEU A 162 -9.40 12.18 16.91
N TYR A 163 -9.04 13.43 17.21
CA TYR A 163 -7.83 14.04 16.64
C TYR A 163 -6.56 13.30 17.05
N LEU A 164 -6.48 12.86 18.32
CA LEU A 164 -5.36 12.07 18.81
C LEU A 164 -5.25 10.75 18.06
N TYR A 165 -6.37 10.03 17.89
CA TYR A 165 -6.42 8.80 17.11
C TYR A 165 -5.86 9.00 15.70
N ILE A 166 -6.31 10.04 14.99
CA ILE A 166 -5.88 10.33 13.62
C ILE A 166 -4.41 10.74 13.57
N ILE A 167 -3.94 11.56 14.54
CA ILE A 167 -2.53 11.91 14.68
C ILE A 167 -1.68 10.67 14.88
N LEU A 168 -2.10 9.73 15.74
CA LEU A 168 -1.37 8.47 15.95
C LEU A 168 -1.28 7.67 14.65
N LEU A 169 -2.38 7.53 13.89
CA LEU A 169 -2.35 6.85 12.60
C LEU A 169 -1.32 7.45 11.64
N VAL A 170 -1.34 8.77 11.47
CA VAL A 170 -0.45 9.47 10.54
C VAL A 170 0.99 9.45 11.03
N ALA A 171 1.22 9.68 12.32
CA ALA A 171 2.54 9.72 12.93
C ALA A 171 3.23 8.34 12.88
N TYR A 172 2.51 7.26 13.18
CA TYR A 172 3.09 5.91 13.09
C TYR A 172 3.28 5.44 11.65
N ASP A 173 2.43 5.86 10.70
CA ASP A 173 2.70 5.63 9.27
C ASP A 173 4.00 6.34 8.86
N LEU A 174 4.14 7.62 9.19
CA LEU A 174 5.34 8.42 8.89
C LEU A 174 6.59 7.84 9.58
N LEU A 175 6.49 7.46 10.86
CA LEU A 175 7.59 6.84 11.60
C LEU A 175 8.03 5.54 10.93
N GLY A 176 7.08 4.75 10.40
CA GLY A 176 7.36 3.53 9.64
C GLY A 176 8.25 3.82 8.45
N GLN A 177 7.85 4.80 7.63
CA GLN A 177 8.59 5.19 6.43
C GLN A 177 9.95 5.80 6.78
N LEU A 178 10.01 6.71 7.75
CA LEU A 178 11.27 7.30 8.23
C LEU A 178 12.23 6.26 8.80
N SER A 179 11.73 5.23 9.48
CA SER A 179 12.57 4.18 10.06
C SER A 179 13.38 3.40 9.00
N MET A 180 12.87 3.33 7.77
CA MET A 180 13.52 2.65 6.65
C MET A 180 14.74 3.42 6.11
N TRP A 181 14.85 4.72 6.39
CA TRP A 181 15.97 5.55 5.93
C TRP A 181 17.29 5.20 6.62
N LEU A 182 17.25 4.74 7.87
CA LEU A 182 18.45 4.33 8.61
C LEU A 182 19.22 3.21 7.89
N PRO A 183 18.61 2.04 7.58
CA PRO A 183 19.29 0.99 6.83
C PRO A 183 19.52 1.34 5.34
N ALA A 184 18.81 2.32 4.79
CA ALA A 184 18.98 2.71 3.40
C ALA A 184 20.33 3.41 3.15
N ARG A 185 20.88 4.08 4.17
CA ARG A 185 22.19 4.77 4.10
C ARG A 185 23.33 3.87 3.64
N GLU A 186 23.25 2.56 3.93
CA GLU A 186 24.21 1.56 3.46
C GLU A 186 24.26 1.44 1.92
N HIS A 187 23.17 1.80 1.23
CA HIS A 187 22.97 1.57 -0.20
C HIS A 187 22.96 2.86 -1.04
N ILE A 188 22.50 3.98 -0.47
CA ILE A 188 22.21 5.23 -1.22
C ILE A 188 23.25 6.35 -1.02
N ARG A 189 24.29 6.09 -0.22
CA ARG A 189 25.39 7.03 0.11
C ARG A 189 24.90 8.47 0.35
N LYS A 190 25.49 9.49 -0.28
CA LYS A 190 25.18 10.90 -0.01
C LYS A 190 23.91 11.33 -0.74
N PRO A 191 23.09 12.23 -0.15
CA PRO A 191 21.90 12.74 -0.80
C PRO A 191 22.23 13.55 -2.06
N HIS A 192 21.62 13.15 -3.18
CA HIS A 192 21.76 13.83 -4.47
C HIS A 192 20.43 13.79 -5.20
N LEU A 193 19.78 14.94 -5.44
CA LEU A 193 18.57 14.97 -6.27
C LEU A 193 18.99 15.19 -7.73
N ASP A 194 18.73 14.21 -8.58
CA ASP A 194 19.03 14.27 -10.01
C ASP A 194 17.73 14.46 -10.81
N ILE A 195 17.36 15.73 -11.01
CA ILE A 195 16.15 16.11 -11.75
C ILE A 195 16.29 15.78 -13.24
N ALA A 196 17.52 15.79 -13.79
CA ALA A 196 17.74 15.46 -15.20
C ALA A 196 17.46 13.98 -15.45
N TYR A 197 17.99 13.10 -14.59
CA TYR A 197 17.76 11.66 -14.67
C TYR A 197 16.32 11.28 -14.27
N ALA A 198 15.69 12.01 -13.35
CA ALA A 198 14.28 11.82 -13.00
C ALA A 198 13.34 11.92 -14.23
N LYS A 199 13.66 12.80 -15.20
CA LYS A 199 12.85 12.97 -16.41
C LYS A 199 12.80 11.71 -17.28
N GLU A 200 13.89 10.94 -17.30
CA GLU A 200 13.95 9.67 -18.05
C GLU A 200 12.96 8.63 -17.49
N HIS A 201 12.68 8.71 -16.18
CA HIS A 201 11.79 7.79 -15.48
C HIS A 201 10.31 8.17 -15.54
N ILE A 202 9.95 9.41 -15.92
CA ILE A 202 8.54 9.87 -15.95
C ILE A 202 7.68 8.97 -16.84
N LYS A 203 8.09 8.76 -18.10
CA LYS A 203 7.30 7.99 -19.07
C LYS A 203 7.13 6.52 -18.63
N PRO A 204 8.19 5.79 -18.24
CA PRO A 204 8.06 4.43 -17.71
C PRO A 204 7.16 4.33 -16.48
N VAL A 205 7.26 5.28 -15.54
CA VAL A 205 6.46 5.31 -14.31
C VAL A 205 4.99 5.49 -14.64
N ILE A 206 4.64 6.45 -15.50
CA ILE A 206 3.25 6.67 -15.95
C ILE A 206 2.69 5.43 -16.67
N LEU A 207 3.50 4.78 -17.51
CA LEU A 207 3.08 3.55 -18.21
C LEU A 207 2.76 2.40 -17.24
N LEU A 208 3.45 2.29 -16.10
CA LEU A 208 3.14 1.31 -15.06
C LEU A 208 2.01 1.76 -14.12
N PHE A 209 1.78 3.07 -14.02
CA PHE A 209 0.71 3.65 -13.22
C PHE A 209 -0.66 3.49 -13.87
N LEU A 210 -0.76 3.59 -15.20
CA LEU A 210 -2.03 3.47 -15.93
C LEU A 210 -2.78 2.16 -15.64
N PRO A 211 -2.15 0.96 -15.70
CA PRO A 211 -2.80 -0.29 -15.31
C PRO A 211 -3.26 -0.29 -13.85
N GLN A 212 -2.48 0.32 -12.95
CA GLN A 212 -2.83 0.38 -11.53
C GLN A 212 -4.08 1.23 -11.28
N ILE A 213 -4.20 2.38 -11.96
CA ILE A 213 -5.43 3.18 -11.94
C ILE A 213 -6.58 2.40 -12.53
N ALA A 214 -6.40 1.75 -13.69
CA ALA A 214 -7.46 1.00 -14.35
C ALA A 214 -8.04 -0.10 -13.44
N ILE A 215 -7.17 -0.86 -12.75
CA ILE A 215 -7.58 -1.86 -11.75
C ILE A 215 -8.33 -1.20 -10.58
N SER A 216 -7.81 -0.09 -10.05
CA SER A 216 -8.45 0.61 -8.93
C SER A 216 -9.83 1.15 -9.28
N LEU A 217 -9.98 1.72 -10.49
CA LEU A 217 -11.25 2.21 -11.00
C LEU A 217 -12.23 1.06 -11.20
N TYR A 218 -11.82 -0.01 -11.88
CA TYR A 218 -12.66 -1.18 -12.12
C TYR A 218 -13.22 -1.77 -10.80
N ILE A 219 -12.37 -1.98 -9.80
CA ILE A 219 -12.79 -2.55 -8.50
C ILE A 219 -13.74 -1.60 -7.73
N THR A 220 -13.54 -0.29 -7.84
CA THR A 220 -14.34 0.69 -7.10
C THR A 220 -15.66 1.00 -7.80
N LEU A 221 -15.67 0.95 -9.13
CA LEU A 221 -16.80 1.25 -9.98
C LEU A 221 -17.99 0.30 -9.73
N ASP A 222 -17.72 -0.98 -9.45
CA ASP A 222 -18.77 -1.96 -9.09
C ASP A 222 -19.64 -1.51 -7.91
N ARG A 223 -19.00 -1.00 -6.84
CA ARG A 223 -19.70 -0.50 -5.65
C ARG A 223 -20.55 0.74 -5.98
N THR A 224 -19.96 1.66 -6.74
CA THR A 224 -20.64 2.91 -7.15
C THR A 224 -21.85 2.60 -8.04
N MET A 225 -21.70 1.68 -8.99
CA MET A 225 -22.79 1.24 -9.86
C MET A 225 -23.92 0.57 -9.07
N LEU A 226 -23.61 -0.33 -8.13
CA LEU A 226 -24.61 -0.95 -7.26
C LEU A 226 -25.38 0.09 -6.44
N GLY A 227 -24.69 1.08 -5.88
CA GLY A 227 -25.33 2.16 -5.12
C GLY A 227 -26.25 3.05 -5.96
N ALA A 228 -25.93 3.24 -7.25
CA ALA A 228 -26.72 4.05 -8.17
C ALA A 228 -27.88 3.28 -8.83
N LEU A 229 -27.71 1.98 -9.10
CA LEU A 229 -28.66 1.15 -9.85
C LEU A 229 -29.58 0.30 -8.95
N SER A 230 -29.22 0.14 -7.67
CA SER A 230 -29.90 -0.77 -6.76
C SER A 230 -30.09 -0.11 -5.40
N SER A 231 -29.62 -0.72 -4.30
CA SER A 231 -29.76 -0.17 -2.96
C SER A 231 -28.45 -0.14 -2.17
N THR A 232 -28.38 0.73 -1.16
CA THR A 232 -27.27 0.77 -0.20
C THR A 232 -27.14 -0.54 0.60
N LYS A 233 -28.23 -1.29 0.76
CA LYS A 233 -28.22 -2.64 1.37
C LYS A 233 -27.41 -3.61 0.50
N ASP A 234 -27.63 -3.60 -0.81
CA ASP A 234 -26.90 -4.47 -1.76
C ASP A 234 -25.41 -4.10 -1.85
N VAL A 235 -25.09 -2.81 -1.77
CA VAL A 235 -23.69 -2.34 -1.63
C VAL A 235 -23.05 -2.90 -0.36
N GLY A 236 -23.78 -2.90 0.76
CA GLY A 236 -23.30 -3.46 2.03
C GLY A 236 -23.02 -4.96 1.95
N ILE A 237 -23.92 -5.72 1.32
CA ILE A 237 -23.74 -7.16 1.07
C ILE A 237 -22.50 -7.41 0.20
N TYR A 238 -22.39 -6.69 -0.91
CA TYR A 238 -21.26 -6.79 -1.84
C TYR A 238 -19.93 -6.46 -1.18
N ASP A 239 -19.87 -5.40 -0.37
CA ASP A 239 -18.63 -4.97 0.30
C ASP A 239 -18.10 -6.01 1.29
N GLN A 240 -18.99 -6.71 2.02
CA GLN A 240 -18.57 -7.80 2.90
C GLN A 240 -17.99 -8.99 2.14
N ALA A 241 -18.61 -9.39 1.03
CA ALA A 241 -18.09 -10.44 0.17
C ALA A 241 -16.73 -10.04 -0.43
N LEU A 242 -16.59 -8.80 -0.88
CA LEU A 242 -15.37 -8.28 -1.47
C LEU A 242 -14.22 -8.18 -0.45
N LYS A 243 -14.51 -7.85 0.81
CA LYS A 243 -13.51 -7.90 1.90
C LYS A 243 -12.93 -9.29 2.08
N LEU A 244 -13.77 -10.33 2.10
CA LEU A 244 -13.31 -11.72 2.17
C LEU A 244 -12.43 -12.07 0.96
N LEU A 245 -12.90 -11.73 -0.25
CA LEU A 245 -12.15 -11.96 -1.48
C LEU A 245 -10.79 -11.26 -1.46
N ASN A 246 -10.70 -10.03 -0.93
CA ASN A 246 -9.45 -9.30 -0.85
C ASN A 246 -8.42 -9.97 0.06
N ILE A 247 -8.84 -10.63 1.15
CA ILE A 247 -7.93 -11.42 2.00
C ILE A 247 -7.32 -12.56 1.20
N LEU A 248 -8.15 -13.24 0.41
CA LEU A 248 -7.75 -14.34 -0.44
C LEU A 248 -6.82 -13.86 -1.58
N LEU A 249 -7.18 -12.78 -2.26
CA LEU A 249 -6.35 -12.15 -3.28
C LEU A 249 -4.99 -11.70 -2.73
N THR A 250 -4.92 -11.28 -1.47
CA THR A 250 -3.66 -10.90 -0.81
C THR A 250 -2.67 -12.07 -0.76
N LEU A 251 -3.14 -13.30 -0.52
CA LEU A 251 -2.29 -14.50 -0.51
C LEU A 251 -1.63 -14.74 -1.88
N VAL A 252 -2.41 -14.54 -2.94
CA VAL A 252 -1.99 -14.74 -4.33
C VAL A 252 -1.05 -13.61 -4.77
N THR A 253 -1.49 -12.36 -4.64
CA THR A 253 -0.75 -11.18 -5.09
C THR A 253 0.58 -10.97 -4.34
N SER A 254 0.67 -11.42 -3.08
CA SER A 254 1.91 -11.38 -2.29
C SER A 254 3.05 -12.20 -2.89
N LEU A 255 2.74 -13.21 -3.72
CA LEU A 255 3.77 -13.93 -4.47
C LEU A 255 4.30 -13.04 -5.59
N GLY A 256 3.42 -12.43 -6.38
CA GLY A 256 3.77 -11.56 -7.50
C GLY A 256 4.72 -10.43 -7.11
N SER A 257 4.49 -9.77 -5.97
CA SER A 257 5.35 -8.70 -5.48
C SER A 257 6.79 -9.17 -5.17
N VAL A 258 6.96 -10.41 -4.73
CA VAL A 258 8.28 -11.00 -4.44
C VAL A 258 8.94 -11.56 -5.71
N MET A 259 8.14 -11.99 -6.69
CA MET A 259 8.66 -12.43 -7.98
C MET A 259 9.17 -11.27 -8.82
N LEU A 260 8.50 -10.11 -8.81
CA LEU A 260 8.83 -8.93 -9.61
C LEU A 260 10.33 -8.55 -9.57
N PRO A 261 10.95 -8.30 -8.39
CA PRO A 261 12.36 -7.97 -8.34
C PRO A 261 13.22 -9.13 -8.86
N ARG A 262 12.90 -10.37 -8.51
CA ARG A 262 13.70 -11.53 -8.90
C ARG A 262 13.72 -11.73 -10.41
N VAL A 263 12.57 -11.60 -11.08
CA VAL A 263 12.45 -11.69 -12.54
C VAL A 263 13.22 -10.54 -13.19
N SER A 264 13.07 -9.32 -12.69
CA SER A 264 13.77 -8.14 -13.25
C SER A 264 15.29 -8.31 -13.25
N ASN A 265 15.87 -8.79 -12.15
CA ASN A 265 17.32 -9.05 -12.05
C ASN A 265 17.77 -10.20 -12.96
N LEU A 266 16.97 -11.26 -13.10
CA LEU A 266 17.32 -12.38 -13.98
C LEU A 266 17.30 -11.97 -15.46
N LEU A 267 16.31 -11.16 -15.86
CA LEU A 267 16.22 -10.59 -17.20
C LEU A 267 17.40 -9.66 -17.50
N SER A 268 17.77 -8.77 -16.58
CA SER A 268 18.93 -7.88 -16.79
C SER A 268 20.25 -8.63 -16.86
N SER A 269 20.36 -9.78 -16.16
CA SER A 269 21.52 -10.67 -16.25
C SER A 269 21.55 -11.59 -17.49
N GLY A 270 20.53 -11.53 -18.36
CA GLY A 270 20.43 -12.36 -19.56
C GLY A 270 20.10 -13.84 -19.31
N ASN A 271 19.70 -14.22 -18.09
CA ASN A 271 19.49 -15.62 -17.72
C ASN A 271 18.07 -16.12 -18.04
N GLN A 272 17.76 -16.25 -19.33
CA GLN A 272 16.42 -16.62 -19.80
C GLN A 272 15.93 -17.98 -19.28
N LYS A 273 16.85 -18.95 -19.11
CA LYS A 273 16.51 -20.27 -18.55
C LYS A 273 16.02 -20.16 -17.11
N ALA A 274 16.66 -19.33 -16.30
CA ALA A 274 16.23 -19.10 -14.92
C ALA A 274 14.88 -18.36 -14.87
N VAL A 275 14.64 -17.43 -15.79
CA VAL A 275 13.35 -16.72 -15.92
C VAL A 275 12.22 -17.70 -16.22
N ASN A 276 12.39 -18.58 -17.23
CA ASN A 276 11.37 -19.58 -17.58
C ASN A 276 11.08 -20.54 -16.43
N LYS A 277 12.13 -21.03 -15.75
CA LYS A 277 11.96 -21.88 -14.56
C LYS A 277 11.20 -21.16 -13.43
N LEU A 278 11.44 -19.87 -13.28
CA LEU A 278 10.75 -19.04 -12.29
C LEU A 278 9.28 -18.86 -12.64
N HIS A 279 8.96 -18.63 -13.92
CA HIS A 279 7.59 -18.56 -14.43
C HIS A 279 6.83 -19.89 -14.24
N GLU A 280 7.44 -21.02 -14.59
CA GLU A 280 6.84 -22.35 -14.37
C GLU A 280 6.56 -22.59 -12.89
N MET A 281 7.53 -22.31 -12.02
CA MET A 281 7.34 -22.42 -10.57
C MET A 281 6.22 -21.50 -10.07
N SER A 282 6.18 -20.24 -10.51
CA SER A 282 5.11 -19.30 -10.14
C SER A 282 3.74 -19.80 -10.60
N PHE A 283 3.65 -20.29 -11.84
CA PHE A 283 2.40 -20.83 -12.39
C PHE A 283 1.90 -22.03 -11.57
N LEU A 284 2.80 -22.96 -11.22
CA LEU A 284 2.47 -24.10 -10.37
C LEU A 284 2.00 -23.66 -8.97
N VAL A 285 2.73 -22.74 -8.33
CA VAL A 285 2.35 -22.23 -6.99
C VAL A 285 1.02 -21.50 -7.04
N TYR A 286 0.77 -20.69 -8.08
CA TYR A 286 -0.51 -20.01 -8.25
C TYR A 286 -1.65 -21.02 -8.38
N ASN A 287 -1.52 -22.02 -9.24
CA ASN A 287 -2.57 -23.04 -9.39
C ASN A 287 -2.78 -23.86 -8.11
N LEU A 288 -1.69 -24.23 -7.42
CA LEU A 288 -1.75 -24.97 -6.15
C LEU A 288 -2.48 -24.18 -5.06
N VAL A 289 -2.41 -22.86 -5.07
CA VAL A 289 -3.07 -21.99 -4.09
C VAL A 289 -4.50 -21.64 -4.53
N ILE A 290 -4.68 -21.23 -5.78
CA ILE A 290 -5.95 -20.71 -6.31
C ILE A 290 -7.01 -21.79 -6.40
N PHE A 291 -6.71 -22.99 -6.94
CA PHE A 291 -7.74 -24.02 -7.11
C PHE A 291 -8.34 -24.49 -5.77
N PRO A 292 -7.54 -24.81 -4.74
CA PRO A 292 -8.09 -25.15 -3.42
C PRO A 292 -8.85 -23.99 -2.79
N MET A 293 -8.42 -22.74 -3.00
CA MET A 293 -9.15 -21.58 -2.49
C MET A 293 -10.53 -21.44 -3.16
N ILE A 294 -10.61 -21.61 -4.48
CA ILE A 294 -11.90 -21.60 -5.21
C ILE A 294 -12.79 -22.72 -4.68
N ALA A 295 -12.27 -23.94 -4.59
CA ALA A 295 -13.03 -25.09 -4.08
C ALA A 295 -13.52 -24.84 -2.64
N GLY A 296 -12.65 -24.32 -1.77
CA GLY A 296 -12.98 -23.98 -0.39
C GLY A 296 -14.10 -22.94 -0.29
N ILE A 297 -14.04 -21.86 -1.07
CA ILE A 297 -15.12 -20.85 -1.11
C ILE A 297 -16.43 -21.49 -1.58
N LEU A 298 -16.40 -22.31 -2.64
CA LEU A 298 -17.60 -22.94 -3.17
C LEU A 298 -18.26 -23.90 -2.15
N ILE A 299 -17.45 -24.61 -1.37
CA ILE A 299 -17.93 -25.52 -0.31
C ILE A 299 -18.58 -24.73 0.83
N VAL A 300 -17.92 -23.69 1.33
CA VAL A 300 -18.35 -22.96 2.54
C VAL A 300 -19.31 -21.81 2.21
N ASN A 301 -19.63 -21.55 0.93
CA ASN A 301 -20.51 -20.47 0.50
C ASN A 301 -21.84 -20.44 1.28
N LYS A 302 -22.44 -21.61 1.53
CA LYS A 302 -23.70 -21.73 2.27
C LYS A 302 -23.60 -21.30 3.74
N ASP A 303 -22.41 -21.37 4.33
CA ASP A 303 -22.17 -21.03 5.74
C ASP A 303 -21.70 -19.58 5.91
N PHE A 304 -21.12 -18.99 4.87
CA PHE A 304 -20.55 -17.63 4.93
C PHE A 304 -21.60 -16.52 4.90
N VAL A 305 -22.75 -16.76 4.26
CA VAL A 305 -23.72 -15.72 3.94
C VAL A 305 -25.14 -16.18 4.29
N ASN A 306 -25.44 -16.25 5.58
CA ASN A 306 -26.82 -16.27 6.06
C ASN A 306 -27.26 -14.83 6.35
N PHE A 307 -27.78 -14.14 5.32
CA PHE A 307 -28.54 -12.93 5.54
C PHE A 307 -29.93 -13.31 6.03
N SER A 308 -30.13 -13.27 7.35
CA SER A 308 -31.46 -13.20 7.96
C SER A 308 -32.11 -11.86 7.67
#